data_AF-A0A965Z9F3-F1
#
_entry.id   AF-A0A965Z9F3-F1
#
_cell.length_a   1.000
_cell.length_b   1.000
_cell.length_c   1.000
_cell.angle_alpha   90.00
_cell.angle_beta   90.00
_cell.angle_gamma   90.00
#
_symmetry.space_group_name_H-M   'P 1'
#
loop_
_entity.id
_entity.type
_entity.pdbx_description
1 polymer ?
#
loop_
_entity_poly.entity_id
_entity_poly.type
_entity_poly.pdbx_seq_one_letter_code
_entity_poly.pdbx_strand_id
1 'polypeptide(L)'
;KVMQFNMQKNQIKIAAKSDTVAERRYDFTKQRYLIGTIDITELNSAMADKDTKKKGYIAALHSYWLNYYQIRKLTLFDFEKKSQIMADFDSFIE
;
A
#
# COMPACT_ATOMS: atom_id res chain seq x y z
N LYS A 1 -7.15 -17.66 -4.91
CA LYS A 1 -5.89 -16.94 -5.24
C LYS A 1 -6.10 -15.81 -6.27
N VAL A 2 -6.59 -16.08 -7.49
CA VAL A 2 -6.85 -15.02 -8.49
C VAL A 2 -7.93 -14.01 -8.04
N MET A 3 -9.04 -14.48 -7.43
CA MET A 3 -10.05 -13.56 -6.86
C MET A 3 -9.47 -12.62 -5.81
N GLN A 4 -8.57 -13.10 -4.93
CA GLN A 4 -7.91 -12.27 -3.93
C GLN A 4 -7.03 -11.20 -4.58
N PHE A 5 -6.26 -11.56 -5.61
CA PHE A 5 -5.45 -10.62 -6.37
C PHE A 5 -6.30 -9.54 -7.07
N ASN A 6 -7.43 -9.92 -7.66
CA ASN A 6 -8.34 -8.98 -8.29
C ASN A 6 -8.94 -7.96 -7.30
N MET A 7 -9.17 -8.37 -6.05
CA MET A 7 -9.65 -7.46 -5.00
C MET A 7 -8.56 -6.54 -4.43
N GLN A 8 -7.29 -6.95 -4.47
CA GLN A 8 -6.17 -6.19 -3.87
C GLN A 8 -5.98 -4.80 -4.51
N LYS A 9 -6.21 -4.67 -5.82
CA LYS A 9 -6.10 -3.37 -6.50
C LYS A 9 -7.07 -2.33 -5.93
N ASN A 10 -8.30 -2.76 -5.62
CA ASN A 10 -9.30 -1.90 -4.98
C ASN A 10 -8.94 -1.60 -3.53
N GLN A 11 -8.42 -2.59 -2.80
CA GLN A 11 -7.96 -2.40 -1.42
C GLN A 11 -6.84 -1.37 -1.31
N ILE A 12 -5.84 -1.41 -2.18
CA ILE A 12 -4.76 -0.41 -2.24
C ILE A 12 -5.34 0.98 -2.52
N LYS A 13 -6.27 1.10 -3.47
CA LYS A 13 -6.88 2.39 -3.83
C LYS A 13 -7.66 2.99 -2.64
N ILE A 14 -8.40 2.16 -1.91
CA ILE A 14 -9.13 2.58 -0.70
C ILE A 14 -8.14 3.00 0.39
N ALA A 15 -7.09 2.20 0.63
CA ALA A 15 -6.09 2.50 1.64
C ALA A 15 -5.32 3.80 1.33
N ALA A 16 -4.94 4.03 0.07
CA ALA A 16 -4.29 5.28 -0.38
C ALA A 16 -5.19 6.51 -0.15
N LYS A 17 -6.49 6.38 -0.47
CA LYS A 17 -7.46 7.45 -0.23
C LYS A 17 -7.63 7.71 1.27
N SER A 18 -7.70 6.66 2.09
CA SER A 18 -7.80 6.78 3.55
C SER A 18 -6.56 7.44 4.16
N ASP A 19 -5.36 7.10 3.67
CA ASP A 19 -4.09 7.75 4.07
C ASP A 19 -4.14 9.25 3.78
N THR A 20 -4.53 9.62 2.56
CA THR A 20 -4.64 11.04 2.13
C THR A 20 -5.65 11.81 2.98
N VAL A 21 -6.80 11.21 3.31
CA VAL A 21 -7.82 11.84 4.14
C VAL A 21 -7.32 12.04 5.58
N ALA A 22 -6.63 11.05 6.14
CA ALA A 22 -6.10 11.12 7.49
C ALA A 22 -4.95 12.16 7.61
N GLU A 23 -4.10 12.28 6.59
CA GLU A 23 -3.07 13.33 6.52
C GLU A 23 -3.71 14.73 6.57
N ARG A 24 -4.70 14.99 5.70
CA ARG A 24 -5.42 16.28 5.68
C ARG A 24 -6.13 16.58 6.99
N ARG A 25 -6.71 15.56 7.62
CA ARG A 25 -7.33 15.68 8.95
C ARG A 25 -6.29 16.10 9.98
N TYR A 26 -5.13 15.45 10.01
CA TYR A 26 -4.03 15.81 10.91
C TYR A 26 -3.58 17.26 10.70
N ASP A 27 -3.39 17.70 9.46
CA ASP A 27 -2.97 19.09 9.17
C ASP A 27 -3.97 20.11 9.71
N PHE A 28 -5.26 19.87 9.50
CA PHE A 28 -6.32 20.73 10.00
C PHE A 28 -6.40 20.73 11.54
N THR A 29 -6.32 19.54 12.16
CA THR A 29 -6.28 19.40 13.62
C THR A 29 -5.06 20.12 14.21
N LYS A 30 -3.90 20.04 13.56
CA LYS A 30 -2.69 20.76 13.96
C LYS A 30 -2.88 22.28 13.92
N GLN A 31 -3.51 22.82 12.88
CA GLN A 31 -3.84 24.25 12.81
C GLN A 31 -4.77 24.68 13.94
N ARG A 32 -5.82 23.89 14.22
CA ARG A 32 -6.75 24.13 15.32
C ARG A 32 -6.08 24.14 16.69
N TYR A 33 -5.13 23.24 16.91
CA TYR A 33 -4.35 23.17 18.14
C TYR A 33 -3.48 24.43 18.33
N LEU A 34 -2.81 24.89 17.26
CA LEU A 34 -1.97 26.08 17.30
C LEU A 34 -2.74 27.37 17.61
N ILE A 35 -4.01 27.45 17.21
CA ILE A 35 -4.91 28.58 17.51
C ILE A 35 -5.58 28.40 18.89
N GLY A 36 -5.39 27.26 19.56
CA GLY A 36 -5.92 26.98 20.90
C GLY A 36 -7.38 26.55 20.93
N THR A 37 -7.94 26.14 19.79
CA THR A 37 -9.35 25.74 19.68
C THR A 37 -9.63 24.29 20.10
N ILE A 38 -8.58 23.47 20.20
CA ILE A 38 -8.63 22.06 20.64
C ILE A 38 -7.47 21.77 21.58
N ASP A 39 -7.57 20.67 22.33
CA ASP A 39 -6.52 20.23 23.24
C ASP A 39 -5.48 19.30 22.58
N ILE A 40 -4.45 18.93 23.35
CA ILE A 40 -3.40 18.01 22.91
C ILE A 40 -3.93 16.59 22.68
N THR A 41 -5.03 16.20 23.34
CA THR A 41 -5.64 14.87 23.23
C THR A 41 -6.24 14.65 21.86
N GLU A 42 -6.93 15.65 21.32
CA GLU A 42 -7.51 15.61 19.98
C GLU A 42 -6.42 15.61 18.91
N LEU A 43 -5.34 16.38 19.09
CA LEU A 43 -4.17 16.35 18.22
C LEU A 43 -3.50 14.97 18.20
N ASN A 44 -3.29 14.37 19.38
CA ASN A 44 -2.70 13.03 19.49
C ASN A 44 -3.58 11.97 18.82
N SER A 45 -4.90 12.09 18.93
CA SER A 45 -5.84 11.17 18.27
C SER A 45 -5.77 11.29 16.74
N ALA A 46 -5.68 12.50 16.20
CA ALA A 46 -5.52 12.70 14.75
C ALA A 46 -4.16 12.19 14.24
N MET A 47 -3.09 12.39 15.02
CA MET A 47 -1.76 11.87 14.70
C MET A 47 -1.74 10.34 14.68
N ALA A 48 -2.33 9.69 15.69
CA ALA A 48 -2.41 8.22 15.76
C ALA A 48 -3.24 7.63 14.62
N ASP A 49 -4.35 8.28 14.23
CA ASP A 49 -5.16 7.87 13.08
C ASP A 49 -4.37 7.97 11.77
N LYS A 50 -3.69 9.12 11.52
CA LYS A 50 -2.79 9.30 10.38
C LYS A 50 -1.76 8.17 10.29
N ASP A 51 -1.03 7.91 11.38
CA ASP A 51 0.01 6.87 11.40
C ASP A 51 -0.57 5.48 11.14
N THR A 52 -1.76 5.19 11.68
CA THR A 52 -2.46 3.93 11.45
C THR A 52 -2.85 3.77 9.98
N LYS A 53 -3.41 4.81 9.35
CA LYS A 53 -3.75 4.76 7.92
C LYS A 53 -2.52 4.65 7.03
N LYS A 54 -1.42 5.33 7.38
CA LYS A 54 -0.15 5.25 6.68
C LYS A 54 0.40 3.83 6.68
N LYS A 55 0.49 3.21 7.86
CA LYS A 55 0.91 1.81 8.03
C LYS A 55 0.00 0.86 7.25
N GLY A 56 -1.32 1.07 7.31
CA GLY A 56 -2.30 0.29 6.57
C GLY A 56 -2.09 0.35 5.04
N TYR A 57 -1.81 1.53 4.49
CA TYR A 57 -1.51 1.69 3.07
C TYR A 57 -0.22 0.98 2.65
N ILE A 58 0.84 1.12 3.44
CA ILE A 58 2.12 0.42 3.20
C ILE A 58 1.92 -1.11 3.25
N ALA A 59 1.19 -1.61 4.24
CA ALA A 59 0.90 -3.05 4.36
C ALA A 59 0.09 -3.58 3.16
N ALA A 60 -0.87 -2.80 2.66
CA ALA A 60 -1.65 -3.15 1.47
C ALA A 60 -0.76 -3.22 0.21
N LEU A 61 0.15 -2.26 0.04
CA LEU A 61 1.12 -2.27 -1.07
C LEU A 61 2.06 -3.48 -0.99
N HIS A 62 2.62 -3.74 0.18
CA HIS A 62 3.51 -4.89 0.41
C HIS A 62 2.80 -6.21 0.06
N SER A 63 1.58 -6.38 0.54
CA SER A 63 0.77 -7.58 0.27
C SER A 63 0.45 -7.74 -1.22
N TYR A 64 0.19 -6.64 -1.92
CA TYR A 64 -0.03 -6.67 -3.37
C TYR A 64 1.20 -7.16 -4.13
N TRP A 65 2.37 -6.59 -3.83
CA TRP A 65 3.61 -6.96 -4.52
C TRP A 65 4.00 -8.41 -4.26
N LEU A 66 3.86 -8.90 -3.02
CA LEU A 66 4.07 -10.31 -2.71
C LEU A 66 3.17 -11.22 -3.56
N ASN A 67 1.88 -10.89 -3.66
CA ASN A 67 0.95 -11.69 -4.46
C ASN A 67 1.24 -11.60 -5.96
N TYR A 68 1.60 -10.41 -6.47
CA TYR A 68 1.99 -10.22 -7.87
C TYR A 68 3.16 -11.14 -8.24
N TYR A 69 4.25 -11.11 -7.47
CA TYR A 69 5.42 -11.94 -7.73
C TYR A 69 5.16 -13.43 -7.46
N GLN A 70 4.29 -13.78 -6.51
CA GLN A 70 3.87 -15.15 -6.29
C GLN A 70 3.14 -15.72 -7.51
N ILE A 71 2.22 -14.97 -8.11
CA ILE A 71 1.51 -15.40 -9.34
C ILE A 71 2.52 -15.52 -10.48
N ARG A 72 3.39 -14.51 -10.66
CA ARG A 72 4.46 -14.53 -11.68
C ARG A 72 5.35 -15.77 -11.58
N LYS A 73 5.73 -16.18 -10.35
CA LYS A 73 6.49 -17.40 -10.08
C LYS A 73 5.70 -18.67 -10.42
N LEU A 74 4.42 -18.73 -10.07
CA LEU A 74 3.57 -19.90 -10.32
C LEU A 74 3.25 -20.08 -11.81
N THR A 75 3.13 -19.00 -12.57
CA THR A 75 2.80 -19.05 -13.99
C THR A 75 4.03 -19.03 -14.90
N LEU A 76 5.22 -18.78 -14.34
CA LEU A 76 6.45 -18.49 -15.09
C LEU A 76 6.18 -17.48 -16.22
N PHE A 77 5.39 -16.46 -15.93
CA PHE A 77 4.93 -15.50 -16.92
C PHE A 77 5.14 -14.08 -16.42
N ASP A 78 5.87 -13.29 -17.20
CA ASP A 78 6.06 -11.87 -16.95
C ASP A 78 4.86 -11.10 -17.52
N PHE A 79 3.99 -10.62 -16.63
CA PHE A 79 2.80 -9.86 -17.01
C PHE A 79 3.09 -8.46 -17.56
N GLU A 80 4.25 -7.90 -17.26
CA GLU A 80 4.67 -6.59 -17.78
C GLU A 80 5.18 -6.72 -19.21
N LYS A 81 6.07 -7.70 -19.45
CA LYS A 81 6.62 -7.99 -20.78
C LYS A 81 5.71 -8.83 -21.67
N LYS A 82 4.63 -9.37 -21.10
CA LYS A 82 3.69 -10.32 -21.74
C LYS A 82 4.41 -11.53 -22.35
N SER A 83 5.47 -12.01 -21.70
CA SER A 83 6.28 -13.12 -22.18
C SER A 83 6.46 -14.18 -21.09
N GLN A 84 6.71 -15.42 -21.49
CA GLN A 84 7.14 -16.44 -20.53
C GLN A 84 8.52 -16.08 -19.97
N ILE A 85 8.70 -16.42 -18.69
CA ILE A 85 9.99 -16.37 -18.01
C ILE A 85 10.67 -17.68 -18.36
N MET A 86 11.42 -17.67 -19.46
CA MET A 86 12.33 -18.77 -19.80
C MET A 86 13.59 -18.60 -18.96
N ALA A 87 13.98 -19.65 -18.26
CA ALA A 87 15.32 -19.76 -17.73
C ALA A 87 16.19 -20.31 -18.87
N ASP A 88 17.10 -19.47 -19.37
CA ASP A 88 18.14 -19.91 -20.30
C ASP A 88 19.22 -20.63 -19.49
N PHE A 89 19.06 -21.95 -19.34
CA PHE A 89 20.03 -22.76 -18.60
C PHE A 89 21.34 -22.96 -19.37
N ASP A 90 21.32 -22.79 -20.69
CA ASP A 90 22.51 -22.93 -21.53
C ASP A 90 23.48 -21.75 -21.35
N SER A 91 22.95 -20.57 -20.98
CA SER A 91 23.76 -19.39 -20.62
C SER A 91 24.61 -19.54 -19.34
N PHE A 92 24.38 -20.59 -18.52
CA PHE A 92 25.10 -20.84 -17.27
C PHE A 92 26.24 -21.86 -17.39
N ILE A 93 26.47 -22.44 -18.58
CA ILE A 93 27.43 -23.55 -18.79
C ILE A 93 28.79 -23.07 -19.39
N GLU A 94 29.11 -21.78 -19.34
CA GLU A 94 30.50 -21.30 -19.62
C GLU A 94 31.44 -21.39 -18.42
#